data_AF-A0A1H1JFT8-F1
#
_entry.id   AF-A0A1H1JFT8-F1
#
_cell.length_a   1.000
_cell.length_b   1.000
_cell.length_c   1.000
_cell.angle_alpha   90.00
_cell.angle_beta   90.00
_cell.angle_gamma   90.00
#
_symmetry.space_group_name_H-M   'P 1'
#
loop_
_entity.id
_entity.type
_entity.pdbx_description
1 polymer ?
#
loop_
_entity_poly.entity_id
_entity_poly.type
_entity_poly.pdbx_seq_one_letter_code
_entity_poly.pdbx_strand_id
1 'polypeptide(L)' 'MSRRPRRNHSPAFKAKVALAAIRGEKTLSELAQDFDVHANQIGLVARV' A
#
# COMPACT_ATOMS: atom_id res chain seq x y z
N MET A 1 21.39 -3.52 -17.12
CA MET A 1 20.09 -3.59 -16.42
C MET A 1 19.88 -2.31 -15.61
N SER A 2 19.07 -1.36 -16.09
CA SER A 2 18.75 -0.14 -15.34
C SER A 2 17.73 -0.48 -14.25
N ARG A 3 18.08 -0.27 -12.98
CA ARG A 3 17.14 -0.45 -11.86
C ARG A 3 16.10 0.67 -11.94
N ARG A 4 14.82 0.30 -12.06
CA ARG A 4 13.71 1.25 -11.99
C ARG A 4 13.80 2.01 -10.65
N PRO A 5 13.78 3.35 -10.63
CA PRO A 5 13.81 4.13 -9.40
C PRO A 5 12.68 3.69 -8.47
N ARG A 6 12.98 3.56 -7.17
CA ARG A 6 11.96 3.25 -6.17
C ARG A 6 10.95 4.39 -6.10
N ARG A 7 9.67 4.08 -6.24
CA ARG A 7 8.58 5.04 -5.99
C ARG A 7 8.52 5.32 -4.48
N ASN A 8 8.80 6.56 -4.08
CA ASN A 8 8.61 6.99 -2.70
C ASN A 8 7.16 7.46 -2.52
N HIS A 9 6.39 6.78 -1.68
CA HIS A 9 5.03 7.19 -1.32
C HIS A 9 5.03 8.15 -0.14
N SER A 10 4.21 9.21 -0.21
CA SER A 10 4.09 10.20 0.86
C SER A 10 3.50 9.57 2.14
N PRO A 11 3.80 10.13 3.34
CA PRO A 11 3.22 9.65 4.60
C PRO A 11 1.69 9.66 4.60
N ALA A 12 1.07 10.67 3.99
CA ALA A 12 -0.39 10.77 3.85
C ALA A 12 -0.98 9.64 3.00
N PHE A 13 -0.28 9.20 1.94
CA PHE A 13 -0.70 8.06 1.13
C PHE A 13 -0.67 6.77 1.95
N LYS A 14 0.43 6.54 2.68
CA LYS A 14 0.58 5.37 3.56
C LYS A 14 -0.50 5.32 4.64
N ALA A 15 -0.83 6.47 5.25
CA ALA A 15 -1.89 6.55 6.26
C ALA A 15 -3.27 6.18 5.69
N LYS A 16 -3.61 6.64 4.48
CA LYS A 16 -4.87 6.26 3.81
C LYS A 16 -4.96 4.76 3.56
N VAL A 17 -3.88 4.16 3.07
CA VAL A 17 -3.79 2.71 2.81
C VAL A 17 -3.88 1.92 4.12
N ALA A 18 -3.19 2.35 5.18
CA ALA A 18 -3.26 1.71 6.49
C ALA A 18 -4.67 1.75 7.08
N LEU A 19 -5.36 2.91 7.02
CA LEU A 19 -6.73 3.04 7.50
C LEU A 19 -7.70 2.14 6.71
N ALA A 20 -7.55 2.05 5.39
CA ALA A 20 -8.36 1.17 4.57
C ALA A 20 -8.09 -0.31 4.87
N ALA A 21 -6.85 -0.68 5.14
CA ALA A 21 -6.48 -2.04 5.56
C ALA A 21 -7.02 -2.39 6.95
N ILE A 22 -6.99 -1.45 7.91
CA ILE A 22 -7.50 -1.65 9.27
C ILE A 22 -9.03 -1.83 9.28
N ARG A 23 -9.75 -1.14 8.39
CA ARG A 23 -11.21 -1.30 8.27
C ARG A 23 -11.63 -2.71 7.85
N GLY A 24 -10.77 -3.47 7.18
CA GLY A 24 -11.03 -4.86 6.81
C GLY A 24 -12.16 -5.06 5.78
N GLU A 25 -12.70 -3.99 5.20
CA GLU A 25 -13.78 -4.03 4.20
C GLU A 25 -13.33 -4.58 2.85
N LYS A 26 -12.03 -4.48 2.56
CA LYS A 26 -11.42 -4.92 1.29
C LYS A 26 -10.23 -5.81 1.57
N THR A 27 -10.05 -6.82 0.74
CA THR A 27 -8.88 -7.69 0.78
C THR A 27 -7.63 -6.91 0.38
N LEU A 28 -6.45 -7.39 0.79
CA LEU A 28 -5.17 -6.77 0.42
C LEU A 28 -4.97 -6.67 -1.10
N SER A 29 -5.54 -7.61 -1.86
CA SER A 29 -5.48 -7.63 -3.33
C SER A 29 -6.34 -6.55 -3.98
N GLU A 30 -7.51 -6.26 -3.41
CA GLU A 30 -8.39 -5.19 -3.88
C GLU A 30 -7.80 -3.82 -3.55
N LEU A 31 -7.27 -3.65 -2.32
CA LEU A 31 -6.55 -2.44 -1.94
C LEU A 31 -5.30 -2.21 -2.81
N ALA A 32 -4.64 -3.29 -3.23
CA ALA A 32 -3.49 -3.22 -4.14
C ALA A 32 -3.88 -2.65 -5.51
N GLN A 33 -5.04 -3.04 -6.05
CA GLN A 33 -5.58 -2.49 -7.29
C GLN A 33 -6.03 -1.04 -7.13
N ASP A 34 -6.78 -0.73 -6.07
CA ASP A 34 -7.34 0.62 -5.83
C ASP A 34 -6.25 1.69 -5.70
N PHE A 35 -5.12 1.34 -5.07
CA PHE A 35 -4.05 2.27 -4.76
C PHE A 35 -2.82 2.14 -5.68
N ASP A 36 -2.85 1.27 -6.70
CA ASP A 36 -1.72 0.92 -7.58
C ASP A 36 -0.44 0.57 -6.77
N VAL A 37 -0.61 -0.16 -5.67
CA VAL A 37 0.47 -0.62 -4.79
C VAL A 37 0.49 -2.13 -4.75
N HIS A 38 1.69 -2.70 -4.70
CA HIS A 38 1.82 -4.15 -4.54
C HIS A 38 1.29 -4.59 -3.16
N ALA A 39 0.53 -5.68 -3.08
CA ALA A 39 -0.08 -6.17 -1.82
C ALA A 39 0.94 -6.35 -0.67
N ASN A 40 2.14 -6.84 -0.98
CA ASN A 40 3.25 -6.92 -0.03
C ASN A 40 3.65 -5.55 0.59
N GLN A 41 3.51 -4.44 -0.14
CA GLN A 41 3.75 -3.09 0.39
C GLN A 41 2.62 -2.62 1.31
N ILE A 42 1.38 -3.05 1.07
CA ILE A 42 0.25 -2.76 1.96
C ILE A 42 0.45 -3.46 3.31
N GLY A 43 0.86 -4.73 3.29
CA GLY A 43 1.22 -5.47 4.50
C GLY A 43 2.38 -4.86 5.28
N LEU A 44 3.36 -4.25 4.59
CA LEU A 44 4.46 -3.52 5.22
C LEU A 44 4.00 -2.22 5.87
N VAL A 45 3.01 -1.53 5.30
CA VAL A 45 2.48 -0.25 5.80
C VAL A 45 1.50 -0.44 6.96
N ALA A 46 0.79 -1.57 7.00
CA ALA A 46 -0.18 -1.90 8.06
C ALA A 46 0.43 -2.58 9.31
N ARG A 47 1.74 -2.84 9.33
CA ARG A 47 2.46 -3.50 10.44
C ARG A 47 2.87 -2.58 11.60
N VAL A 48 2.31 -1.38 11.67
CA VAL A 48 2.60 -0.40 12.75
C VAL A 48 1.78 -0.72 13.99
#